data_AF-A0A165G943-F1
#
_entry.id   AF-A0A165G943-F1
#
_cell.length_a   1.000
_cell.length_b   1.000
_cell.length_c   1.000
_cell.angle_alpha   90.00
_cell.angle_beta   90.00
_cell.angle_gamma   90.00
#
_symmetry.space_group_name_H-M   'P 1'
#
loop_
_entity.id
_entity.type
_entity.pdbx_description
1 polymer ?
#
loop_
_entity_poly.entity_id
_entity_poly.type
_entity_poly.pdbx_seq_one_letter_code
_entity_poly.pdbx_strand_id
1 'polypeptide(L)'
;MQFLHRLRHGQVRSEDMKMLKDLIITSSSCPPTDFDSPEWGEAALVTPRHSVRTQWNDAVTKKHCERNGVQLFICPAEDHTNGRPLTSRERLVMASKRTKRKGQKEKGGLPDEVKIALGMKVMVTVNVQTELDVTNGTRGEIVDIILHPDEPPISNSSVVRLQRSPAFVLVKLGRTRMSSLEDLQDGVIPIEPMSKTVHIEVPVQTSNGRKILRKKVNH
;
A
#
# COMPACT_ATOMS: atom_id res chain seq x y z
N MET A 1 -3.26 -9.17 31.62
CA MET A 1 -3.31 -10.37 30.75
C MET A 1 -4.62 -11.16 30.85
N GLN A 2 -5.36 -11.18 31.98
CA GLN A 2 -6.58 -12.00 32.13
C GLN A 2 -7.77 -11.58 31.24
N PHE A 3 -7.96 -10.28 30.99
CA PHE A 3 -9.02 -9.77 30.10
C PHE A 3 -8.94 -10.37 28.68
N LEU A 4 -7.76 -10.34 28.04
CA LEU A 4 -7.59 -10.85 26.68
C LEU A 4 -7.87 -12.35 26.57
N HIS A 5 -7.57 -13.11 27.63
CA HIS A 5 -7.91 -14.53 27.71
C HIS A 5 -9.43 -14.74 27.79
N ARG A 6 -10.12 -14.00 28.67
CA ARG A 6 -11.59 -14.03 28.76
C ARG A 6 -12.27 -13.64 27.44
N LEU A 7 -11.79 -12.58 26.80
CA LEU A 7 -12.28 -12.12 25.51
C LEU A 7 -12.18 -13.21 24.43
N ARG A 8 -11.04 -13.92 24.37
CA ARG A 8 -10.83 -15.03 23.41
C ARG A 8 -11.85 -16.16 23.57
N HIS A 9 -12.33 -16.42 24.79
CA HIS A 9 -13.30 -17.47 25.09
C HIS A 9 -14.74 -16.96 25.22
N GLY A 10 -15.01 -15.68 24.95
CA GLY A 10 -16.34 -15.08 25.08
C GLY A 10 -16.83 -14.95 26.54
N GLN A 11 -15.92 -15.00 27.51
CA GLN A 11 -16.22 -14.94 28.95
C GLN A 11 -16.08 -13.53 29.53
N VAL A 12 -16.46 -12.51 28.75
CA VAL A 12 -16.29 -11.10 29.10
C VAL A 12 -17.20 -10.72 30.27
N ARG A 13 -16.63 -10.07 31.30
CA ARG A 13 -17.35 -9.64 32.50
C ARG A 13 -17.73 -8.16 32.45
N SER A 14 -18.61 -7.73 33.35
CA SER A 14 -19.00 -6.32 33.47
C SER A 14 -17.83 -5.39 33.77
N GLU A 15 -16.86 -5.86 34.56
CA GLU A 15 -15.59 -5.15 34.84
C GLU A 15 -14.76 -4.92 33.55
N ASP A 16 -14.70 -5.94 32.69
CA ASP A 16 -14.00 -5.86 31.40
C ASP A 16 -14.67 -4.85 30.46
N MET A 17 -16.01 -4.85 30.43
CA MET A 17 -16.79 -3.90 29.65
C MET A 17 -16.65 -2.47 30.13
N LYS A 18 -16.55 -2.25 31.45
CA LYS A 18 -16.31 -0.93 32.03
C LYS A 18 -14.94 -0.40 31.59
N MET A 19 -13.91 -1.23 31.75
CA MET A 19 -12.55 -0.90 31.31
C MET A 19 -12.49 -0.52 29.82
N LEU A 20 -13.15 -1.28 28.93
CA LEU A 20 -13.18 -0.95 27.51
C LEU A 20 -13.91 0.36 27.20
N LYS A 21 -15.00 0.67 27.93
CA LYS A 21 -15.75 1.92 27.75
C LYS A 21 -14.94 3.13 28.20
N ASP A 22 -14.10 2.98 29.22
CA ASP A 22 -13.20 4.04 29.70
C ASP A 22 -12.09 4.36 28.68
N LEU A 23 -11.80 3.45 27.74
CA LEU A 23 -10.86 3.68 26.63
C LEU A 23 -11.49 4.39 25.42
N ILE A 24 -12.80 4.65 25.44
CA ILE A 24 -13.47 5.40 24.35
C ILE A 24 -13.09 6.87 24.50
N ILE A 25 -12.48 7.44 23.47
CA ILE A 25 -12.00 8.83 23.44
C ILE A 25 -13.11 9.84 23.79
N THR A 26 -14.37 9.56 23.41
CA THR A 26 -15.52 10.42 23.70
C THR A 26 -16.10 10.21 25.11
N SER A 27 -15.56 9.29 25.91
CA SER A 27 -16.01 9.06 27.28
C SER A 27 -15.54 10.20 28.19
N SER A 28 -16.39 10.64 29.11
CA SER A 28 -16.02 11.63 30.13
C SER A 28 -14.96 11.12 31.12
N SER A 29 -14.76 9.80 31.18
CA SER A 29 -13.72 9.16 31.99
C SER A 29 -12.35 9.07 31.31
N CYS A 30 -12.27 9.39 30.00
CA CYS A 30 -11.02 9.34 29.26
C CYS A 30 -10.17 10.59 29.58
N PRO A 31 -8.89 10.45 29.94
CA PRO A 31 -8.02 11.61 30.14
C PRO A 31 -7.87 12.41 28.83
N PRO A 32 -7.62 13.74 28.91
CA PRO A 32 -7.37 14.56 27.74
C PRO A 32 -6.30 13.91 26.86
N THR A 33 -6.69 13.57 25.64
CA THR A 33 -5.84 12.88 24.69
C THR A 33 -5.20 13.90 23.77
N ASP A 34 -3.89 14.03 23.84
CA ASP A 34 -3.11 14.81 22.88
C ASP A 34 -2.82 13.97 21.65
N PHE A 35 -3.47 14.30 20.52
CA PHE A 35 -3.32 13.58 19.27
C PHE A 35 -2.02 13.89 18.52
N ASP A 36 -1.30 14.95 18.93
CA ASP A 36 -0.01 15.30 18.35
C ASP A 36 1.16 14.69 19.11
N SER A 37 0.90 14.02 20.24
CA SER A 37 1.92 13.26 20.97
C SER A 37 2.43 12.06 20.14
N PRO A 38 3.70 11.63 20.28
CA PRO A 38 4.23 10.51 19.51
C PRO A 38 3.42 9.21 19.64
N GLU A 39 2.83 8.97 20.82
CA GLU A 39 2.01 7.80 21.10
C GLU A 39 0.76 7.73 20.21
N TRP A 40 0.18 8.88 19.86
CA TRP A 40 -1.00 9.00 19.01
C TRP A 40 -0.66 9.31 17.55
N GLY A 41 0.36 10.13 17.32
CA GLY A 41 0.84 10.50 15.99
C GLY A 41 1.41 9.33 15.21
N GLU A 42 1.99 8.33 15.90
CA GLU A 42 2.51 7.10 15.29
C GLU A 42 1.58 5.88 15.48
N ALA A 43 0.40 6.07 16.06
CA ALA A 43 -0.53 4.98 16.34
C ALA A 43 -1.05 4.33 15.05
N ALA A 44 -1.14 2.99 15.07
CA ALA A 44 -1.71 2.24 13.96
C ALA A 44 -3.24 2.12 14.10
N LEU A 45 -3.98 2.53 13.07
CA LEU A 45 -5.42 2.29 12.99
C LEU A 45 -5.70 0.82 12.64
N VAL A 46 -6.45 0.13 13.50
CA VAL A 46 -6.96 -1.23 13.24
C VAL A 46 -8.46 -1.13 12.97
N THR A 47 -8.89 -1.55 11.78
CA THR A 47 -10.30 -1.50 11.36
C THR A 47 -10.68 -2.74 10.57
N PRO A 48 -11.90 -3.29 10.77
CA PRO A 48 -12.40 -4.40 9.95
C PRO A 48 -12.76 -3.95 8.52
N ARG A 49 -12.92 -2.65 8.26
CA ARG A 49 -13.34 -2.12 6.95
C ARG A 49 -12.15 -1.64 6.13
N HIS A 50 -11.89 -2.31 5.01
CA HIS A 50 -10.83 -1.94 4.08
C HIS A 50 -10.96 -0.49 3.57
N SER A 51 -12.18 -0.03 3.26
CA SER A 51 -12.41 1.34 2.79
C SER A 51 -11.97 2.40 3.80
N VAL A 52 -12.21 2.16 5.09
CA VAL A 52 -11.77 3.05 6.17
C VAL A 52 -10.25 3.07 6.24
N ARG A 53 -9.60 1.91 6.14
CA ARG A 53 -8.13 1.82 6.10
C ARG A 53 -7.54 2.62 4.93
N THR A 54 -8.09 2.49 3.73
CA THR A 54 -7.62 3.23 2.55
C THR A 54 -7.77 4.73 2.73
N GLN A 55 -8.95 5.19 3.17
CA GLN A 55 -9.20 6.62 3.41
C GLN A 55 -8.30 7.19 4.52
N TRP A 56 -8.08 6.42 5.58
CA TRP A 56 -7.19 6.82 6.66
C TRP A 56 -5.75 6.95 6.18
N ASN A 57 -5.21 5.94 5.50
CA ASN A 57 -3.85 5.99 4.97
C ASN A 57 -3.68 7.15 3.97
N ASP A 58 -4.67 7.41 3.12
CA ASP A 58 -4.68 8.56 2.21
C ASP A 58 -4.64 9.90 2.96
N ALA A 59 -5.45 10.04 4.02
CA ALA A 59 -5.51 11.26 4.82
C ALA A 59 -4.21 11.50 5.59
N VAL A 60 -3.67 10.45 6.23
CA VAL A 60 -2.38 10.52 6.95
C VAL A 60 -1.24 10.87 6.01
N THR A 61 -1.21 10.27 4.81
CA THR A 61 -0.18 10.56 3.80
C THR A 61 -0.23 12.03 3.36
N LYS A 62 -1.43 12.56 3.10
CA LYS A 62 -1.60 13.98 2.75
C LYS A 62 -1.15 14.91 3.88
N LYS A 63 -1.59 14.65 5.12
CA LYS A 63 -1.18 15.43 6.30
C LYS A 63 0.34 15.39 6.48
N HIS A 64 0.98 14.24 6.25
CA HIS A 64 2.44 14.09 6.31
C HIS A 64 3.14 14.93 5.25
N CYS A 65 2.66 14.91 4.01
CA CYS A 65 3.22 15.70 2.91
C CYS A 65 3.12 17.20 3.19
N GLU A 66 1.95 17.66 3.65
CA GLU A 66 1.70 19.06 4.01
C GLU A 66 2.57 19.52 5.19
N ARG A 67 2.67 18.69 6.25
CA ARG A 67 3.42 19.04 7.46
C ARG A 67 4.93 19.12 7.24
N ASN A 68 5.48 18.22 6.43
CA ASN A 68 6.92 18.12 6.21
C ASN A 68 7.39 18.80 4.91
N GLY A 69 6.46 19.35 4.11
CA GLY A 69 6.78 19.97 2.82
C GLY A 69 7.34 18.99 1.79
N VAL A 70 7.01 17.70 1.90
CA VAL A 70 7.48 16.66 0.97
C VAL A 70 6.47 16.41 -0.14
N GLN A 71 6.96 16.08 -1.33
CA GLN A 71 6.10 15.79 -2.49
C GLN A 71 5.44 14.41 -2.36
N LEU A 72 4.17 14.34 -2.73
CA LEU A 72 3.42 13.10 -2.89
C LEU A 72 3.51 12.62 -4.33
N PHE A 73 4.12 11.46 -4.54
CA PHE A 73 4.16 10.81 -5.84
C PHE A 73 3.01 9.81 -6.00
N ILE A 74 2.29 9.92 -7.10
CA ILE A 74 1.29 8.95 -7.55
C ILE A 74 1.94 8.12 -8.65
N CYS A 75 2.19 6.85 -8.35
CA CYS A 75 2.85 5.88 -9.24
C CYS A 75 1.76 5.00 -9.89
N PRO A 76 1.36 5.25 -11.15
CA PRO A 76 0.44 4.37 -11.84
C PRO A 76 1.11 3.05 -12.21
N ALA A 77 0.35 1.97 -12.22
CA ALA A 77 0.82 0.69 -12.71
C ALA A 77 0.98 0.69 -14.24
N GLU A 78 1.95 -0.09 -14.72
CA GLU A 78 2.37 -0.13 -16.12
C GLU A 78 1.84 -1.39 -16.84
N ASP A 79 0.67 -1.25 -17.47
CA ASP A 79 0.04 -2.38 -18.17
C ASP A 79 0.55 -2.56 -19.62
N HIS A 80 1.15 -3.72 -19.88
CA HIS A 80 1.71 -4.08 -21.20
C HIS A 80 1.21 -5.45 -21.69
N THR A 81 1.08 -5.62 -23.01
CA THR A 81 0.81 -6.91 -23.66
C THR A 81 1.79 -7.11 -24.81
N ASN A 82 2.49 -8.24 -24.85
CA ASN A 82 3.47 -8.57 -25.89
C ASN A 82 4.46 -7.42 -26.19
N GLY A 83 4.98 -6.76 -25.14
CA GLY A 83 5.95 -5.66 -25.28
C GLY A 83 5.39 -4.32 -25.75
N ARG A 84 4.07 -4.17 -25.90
CA ARG A 84 3.42 -2.89 -26.23
C ARG A 84 2.42 -2.47 -25.16
N PRO A 85 2.10 -1.18 -25.04
CA PRO A 85 1.02 -0.71 -24.18
C PRO A 85 -0.34 -1.27 -24.63
N LEU A 86 -1.27 -1.35 -23.68
CA LEU A 86 -2.64 -1.80 -23.95
C LEU A 86 -3.42 -0.80 -24.83
N THR A 87 -4.15 -1.33 -25.81
CA THR A 87 -5.16 -0.57 -26.57
C THR A 87 -6.31 -0.12 -25.65
N SER A 88 -7.08 0.90 -26.06
CA SER A 88 -8.21 1.41 -25.26
C SER A 88 -9.23 0.32 -24.91
N ARG A 89 -9.47 -0.63 -25.81
CA ARG A 89 -10.37 -1.77 -25.58
C ARG A 89 -9.80 -2.77 -24.56
N GLU A 90 -8.50 -3.05 -24.65
CA GLU A 90 -7.80 -3.90 -23.69
C GLU A 90 -7.78 -3.27 -22.29
N ARG A 91 -7.51 -1.96 -22.20
CA ARG A 91 -7.57 -1.19 -20.95
C ARG A 91 -8.95 -1.25 -20.30
N LEU A 92 -10.01 -1.07 -21.08
CA LEU A 92 -11.38 -1.14 -20.57
C LEU A 92 -11.71 -2.54 -20.00
N VAL A 93 -11.30 -3.60 -20.70
CA VAL A 93 -11.49 -4.99 -20.23
C VAL A 93 -10.68 -5.25 -18.96
N MET A 94 -9.44 -4.76 -18.90
CA MET A 94 -8.57 -4.88 -17.73
C MET A 94 -9.19 -4.19 -16.51
N ALA A 95 -9.62 -2.93 -16.66
CA ALA A 95 -10.32 -2.18 -15.61
C ALA A 95 -11.60 -2.88 -15.13
N SER A 96 -12.39 -3.43 -16.05
CA SER A 96 -13.62 -4.18 -15.74
C SER A 96 -13.35 -5.50 -15.00
N LYS A 97 -12.20 -6.13 -15.23
CA LYS A 97 -11.80 -7.34 -14.51
C LYS A 97 -11.36 -7.03 -13.07
N ARG A 98 -10.75 -5.86 -12.86
CA ARG A 98 -10.33 -5.38 -11.53
C ARG A 98 -11.54 -5.08 -10.64
N THR A 99 -12.56 -4.40 -11.16
CA THR A 99 -13.79 -4.08 -10.40
C THR A 99 -14.57 -5.32 -9.95
N LYS A 100 -14.64 -6.36 -10.80
CA LYS A 100 -15.34 -7.62 -10.47
C LYS A 100 -14.65 -8.48 -9.41
N ARG A 101 -13.35 -8.28 -9.17
CA ARG A 101 -12.56 -9.09 -8.22
C ARG A 101 -12.52 -8.54 -6.79
N LYS A 102 -13.17 -7.41 -6.50
CA LYS A 102 -13.24 -6.79 -5.16
C LYS A 102 -13.75 -7.72 -4.03
N GLY A 103 -14.36 -8.87 -4.35
CA GLY A 103 -14.92 -9.80 -3.36
C GLY A 103 -14.16 -11.12 -3.12
N GLN A 104 -13.22 -11.53 -3.98
CA GLN A 104 -12.56 -12.85 -3.86
C GLN A 104 -11.03 -12.73 -3.92
N LYS A 105 -10.40 -12.84 -2.74
CA LYS A 105 -8.97 -13.10 -2.50
C LYS A 105 -8.02 -12.20 -3.31
N GLU A 106 -7.90 -10.95 -2.88
CA GLU A 106 -6.76 -10.05 -3.16
C GLU A 106 -5.45 -10.52 -2.49
N LYS A 107 -5.17 -11.83 -2.42
CA LYS A 107 -3.87 -12.32 -1.90
C LYS A 107 -2.75 -12.18 -2.95
N GLY A 108 -2.77 -11.09 -3.73
CA GLY A 108 -1.74 -10.78 -4.72
C GLY A 108 -2.24 -10.01 -5.95
N GLY A 109 -3.21 -9.12 -5.80
CA GLY A 109 -3.55 -8.14 -6.85
C GLY A 109 -2.75 -6.88 -6.59
N LEU A 110 -1.90 -6.48 -7.54
CA LEU A 110 -1.19 -5.21 -7.43
C LEU A 110 -2.19 -4.06 -7.60
N PRO A 111 -2.01 -2.95 -6.88
CA PRO A 111 -2.89 -1.78 -7.01
C PRO A 111 -2.68 -1.08 -8.36
N ASP A 112 -3.73 -0.41 -8.84
CA ASP A 112 -3.66 0.42 -10.05
C ASP A 112 -2.74 1.63 -9.89
N GLU A 113 -2.66 2.15 -8.66
CA GLU A 113 -1.83 3.28 -8.30
C GLU A 113 -1.29 3.07 -6.89
N VAL A 114 -0.02 3.39 -6.69
CA VAL A 114 0.61 3.46 -5.37
C VAL A 114 0.99 4.90 -5.10
N LYS A 115 0.62 5.39 -3.92
CA LYS A 115 1.06 6.71 -3.44
C LYS A 115 2.29 6.52 -2.56
N ILE A 116 3.34 7.28 -2.82
CA ILE A 116 4.59 7.26 -2.04
C ILE A 116 5.08 8.67 -1.75
N ALA A 117 5.72 8.85 -0.60
CA ALA A 117 6.36 10.09 -0.19
C ALA A 117 7.53 9.78 0.75
N LEU A 118 8.52 10.67 0.81
CA LEU A 118 9.62 10.57 1.76
C LEU A 118 9.09 10.63 3.20
N GLY A 119 9.62 9.81 4.10
CA GLY A 119 9.20 9.67 5.50
C GLY A 119 7.88 8.89 5.69
N MET A 120 7.25 8.40 4.62
CA MET A 120 6.00 7.66 4.73
C MET A 120 6.23 6.28 5.37
N LYS A 121 5.41 5.94 6.38
CA LYS A 121 5.41 4.61 7.00
C LYS A 121 4.81 3.59 6.05
N VAL A 122 5.52 2.49 5.82
CA VAL A 122 5.14 1.40 4.93
C VAL A 122 5.13 0.06 5.66
N MET A 123 4.43 -0.89 5.07
CA MET A 123 4.39 -2.27 5.54
C MET A 123 4.59 -3.20 4.36
N VAL A 124 5.52 -4.13 4.51
CA VAL A 124 5.74 -5.21 3.57
C VAL A 124 4.51 -6.11 3.57
N THR A 125 3.89 -6.34 2.41
CA THR A 125 2.62 -7.10 2.28
C THR A 125 2.81 -8.51 1.74
N VAL A 126 3.98 -8.77 1.18
CA VAL A 126 4.39 -10.05 0.59
C VAL A 126 5.74 -10.42 1.18
N ASN A 127 5.98 -11.69 1.45
CA ASN A 127 7.30 -12.11 1.90
C ASN A 127 8.29 -11.84 0.77
N VAL A 128 9.16 -10.86 0.97
CA VAL A 128 10.19 -10.50 -0.01
C VAL A 128 11.38 -11.44 0.19
N GLN A 129 11.87 -11.54 1.43
CA GLN A 129 12.96 -12.44 1.78
C GLN A 129 12.88 -12.86 3.25
N THR A 130 12.43 -14.09 3.49
CA THR A 130 12.20 -14.61 4.85
C THR A 130 13.48 -14.79 5.65
N GLU A 131 14.61 -15.05 4.99
CA GLU A 131 15.91 -15.23 5.65
C GLU A 131 16.50 -13.91 6.18
N LEU A 132 16.05 -12.76 5.64
CA LEU A 132 16.50 -11.43 6.05
C LEU A 132 15.49 -10.70 6.96
N ASP A 133 14.50 -11.44 7.50
CA ASP A 133 13.36 -10.93 8.27
C ASP A 133 12.52 -9.86 7.53
N VAL A 134 12.60 -9.82 6.19
CA VAL A 134 11.76 -8.97 5.33
C VAL A 134 10.51 -9.75 4.94
N THR A 135 9.58 -9.82 5.89
CA THR A 135 8.36 -10.63 5.80
C THR A 135 7.10 -9.79 5.82
N ASN A 136 5.97 -10.40 5.48
CA ASN A 136 4.67 -9.72 5.55
C ASN A 136 4.42 -9.22 6.98
N GLY A 137 4.13 -7.93 7.10
CA GLY A 137 3.94 -7.25 8.39
C GLY A 137 5.18 -6.49 8.86
N THR A 138 6.36 -6.69 8.27
CA THR A 138 7.54 -5.87 8.56
C THR A 138 7.22 -4.42 8.19
N ARG A 139 7.48 -3.51 9.14
CA ARG A 139 7.25 -2.07 8.97
C ARG A 139 8.55 -1.36 8.65
N GLY A 140 8.42 -0.29 7.88
CA GLY A 140 9.54 0.58 7.57
C GLY A 140 9.09 1.98 7.23
N GLU A 141 10.06 2.78 6.82
CA GLU A 141 9.88 4.16 6.41
C GLU A 141 10.60 4.39 5.08
N ILE A 142 9.95 5.07 4.15
CA ILE A 142 10.60 5.46 2.90
C ILE A 142 11.64 6.54 3.20
N VAL A 143 12.90 6.27 2.92
CA VAL A 143 14.00 7.23 3.11
C VAL A 143 14.46 7.87 1.81
N ASP A 144 14.22 7.21 0.67
CA ASP A 144 14.52 7.77 -0.64
C ASP A 144 13.64 7.16 -1.74
N ILE A 145 13.48 7.88 -2.86
CA ILE A 145 12.68 7.46 -4.02
C ILE A 145 13.52 7.68 -5.27
N ILE A 146 13.97 6.58 -5.88
CA ILE A 146 14.79 6.63 -7.10
C ILE A 146 13.89 6.43 -8.31
N LEU A 147 13.80 7.46 -9.12
CA LEU A 147 12.93 7.50 -10.28
C LEU A 147 13.52 6.74 -11.45
N HIS A 148 12.66 6.37 -12.39
CA HIS A 148 13.10 5.74 -13.63
C HIS A 148 13.97 6.73 -14.44
N PRO A 149 15.08 6.31 -15.07
CA PRO A 149 15.90 7.18 -15.91
C PRO A 149 15.14 7.88 -17.06
N ASP A 150 14.16 7.17 -17.64
CA ASP A 150 13.26 7.72 -18.68
C ASP A 150 12.11 8.59 -18.12
N GLU A 151 12.02 8.81 -16.80
CA GLU A 151 10.97 9.67 -16.24
C GLU A 151 11.22 11.13 -16.67
N PRO A 152 10.22 11.83 -17.23
CA PRO A 152 10.39 13.23 -17.58
C PRO A 152 10.66 14.10 -16.33
N PRO A 153 11.21 15.31 -16.51
CA PRO A 153 11.44 16.23 -15.40
C PRO A 153 10.18 16.46 -14.56
N ILE A 154 10.31 16.26 -13.26
CA ILE A 154 9.22 16.43 -12.29
C ILE A 154 8.96 17.91 -12.03
N SER A 155 7.68 18.27 -11.92
CA SER A 155 7.27 19.59 -11.47
C SER A 155 7.48 19.76 -9.95
N ASN A 156 7.70 20.99 -9.50
CA ASN A 156 7.76 21.34 -8.07
C ASN A 156 6.38 21.36 -7.39
N SER A 157 5.41 20.60 -7.90
CA SER A 157 4.06 20.53 -7.35
C SER A 157 4.05 19.68 -6.08
N SER A 158 3.18 19.98 -5.11
CA SER A 158 3.04 19.15 -3.89
C SER A 158 2.57 17.73 -4.19
N VAL A 159 1.85 17.53 -5.28
CA VAL A 159 1.43 16.22 -5.79
C VAL A 159 1.91 16.06 -7.23
N VAL A 160 2.63 14.99 -7.49
CA VAL A 160 3.21 14.65 -8.80
C VAL A 160 2.70 13.28 -9.21
N ARG A 161 2.17 13.18 -10.44
CA ARG A 161 1.82 11.89 -11.02
C ARG A 161 2.92 11.46 -11.97
N LEU A 162 3.57 10.35 -11.67
CA LEU A 162 4.65 9.81 -12.48
C LEU A 162 4.11 9.19 -13.77
N GLN A 163 4.94 9.17 -14.81
CA GLN A 163 4.65 8.49 -16.07
C GLN A 163 5.17 7.06 -16.09
N ARG A 164 6.25 6.80 -15.34
CA ARG A 164 6.86 5.49 -15.14
C ARG A 164 6.87 5.12 -13.66
N SER A 165 6.92 3.82 -13.39
CA SER A 165 7.18 3.32 -12.04
C SER A 165 8.59 3.73 -11.61
N PRO A 166 8.82 4.09 -10.34
CA PRO A 166 10.15 4.33 -9.82
C PRO A 166 11.07 3.14 -10.11
N ALA A 167 12.37 3.37 -10.31
CA ALA A 167 13.33 2.28 -10.47
C ALA A 167 13.36 1.43 -9.19
N PHE A 168 13.43 2.08 -8.03
CA PHE A 168 13.27 1.47 -6.72
C PHE A 168 13.00 2.54 -5.66
N VAL A 169 12.50 2.11 -4.51
CA VAL A 169 12.28 2.94 -3.32
C VAL A 169 13.17 2.41 -2.20
N LEU A 170 13.90 3.29 -1.53
CA LEU A 170 14.70 2.92 -0.36
C LEU A 170 13.83 2.94 0.88
N VAL A 171 13.78 1.82 1.60
CA VAL A 171 12.98 1.67 2.81
C VAL A 171 13.89 1.29 3.97
N LYS A 172 13.86 2.10 5.03
CA LYS A 172 14.49 1.76 6.31
C LYS A 172 13.55 0.89 7.13
N LEU A 173 13.95 -0.34 7.41
CA LEU A 173 13.17 -1.28 8.22
C LEU A 173 13.46 -1.08 9.71
N GLY A 174 12.43 -1.16 10.55
CA GLY A 174 12.60 -1.03 12.00
C GLY A 174 13.30 -2.24 12.65
N ARG A 175 13.25 -3.41 12.01
CA ARG A 175 13.96 -4.64 12.39
C ARG A 175 14.32 -5.41 11.13
N THR A 176 15.59 -5.73 10.95
CA THR A 176 16.08 -6.63 9.90
C THR A 176 17.38 -7.30 10.37
N ARG A 177 17.68 -8.48 9.80
CA ARG A 177 18.96 -9.18 10.00
C ARG A 177 19.95 -8.97 8.85
N MET A 178 19.58 -8.16 7.86
CA MET A 178 20.42 -7.87 6.72
C MET A 178 21.63 -7.04 7.18
N SER A 179 22.83 -7.45 6.77
CA SER A 179 24.01 -6.60 6.87
C SER A 179 23.80 -5.35 6.01
N SER A 180 24.32 -4.21 6.44
CA SER A 180 24.27 -2.98 5.63
C SER A 180 24.81 -3.26 4.22
N LEU A 181 24.03 -2.89 3.20
CA LEU A 181 24.50 -2.87 1.83
C LEU A 181 25.59 -1.80 1.69
N GLU A 182 26.59 -2.04 0.82
CA GLU A 182 27.62 -1.04 0.53
C GLU A 182 26.95 0.28 0.11
N ASP A 183 27.45 1.39 0.64
CA ASP A 183 26.95 2.76 0.45
C ASP A 183 25.54 3.07 1.00
N LEU A 184 24.89 2.15 1.72
CA LEU A 184 23.60 2.39 2.36
C LEU A 184 23.68 2.39 3.89
N GLN A 185 22.78 3.15 4.52
CA GLN A 185 22.64 3.13 5.97
C GLN A 185 22.14 1.77 6.46
N ASP A 186 22.48 1.45 7.71
CA ASP A 186 22.01 0.23 8.36
C ASP A 186 20.48 0.11 8.33
N GLY A 187 20.00 -1.09 7.98
CA GLY A 187 18.59 -1.42 7.85
C GLY A 187 17.86 -0.82 6.65
N VAL A 188 18.54 -0.16 5.71
CA VAL A 188 17.95 0.38 4.47
C VAL A 188 18.05 -0.65 3.35
N ILE A 189 16.93 -0.91 2.68
CA ILE A 189 16.85 -1.85 1.55
C ILE A 189 16.17 -1.21 0.34
N PRO A 190 16.61 -1.53 -0.89
CA PRO A 190 15.88 -1.16 -2.10
C PRO A 190 14.67 -2.09 -2.30
N ILE A 191 13.52 -1.49 -2.60
CA ILE A 191 12.28 -2.17 -2.98
C ILE A 191 11.94 -1.80 -4.42
N GLU A 192 11.97 -2.81 -5.29
CA GLU A 192 11.64 -2.66 -6.72
C GLU A 192 10.12 -2.81 -6.98
N PRO A 193 9.60 -2.20 -8.06
CA PRO A 193 8.24 -2.45 -8.51
C PRO A 193 7.98 -3.93 -8.77
N MET A 194 6.90 -4.46 -8.19
CA MET A 194 6.46 -5.81 -8.46
C MET A 194 5.64 -5.85 -9.74
N SER A 195 5.78 -6.92 -10.52
CA SER A 195 4.94 -7.17 -11.70
C SER A 195 4.25 -8.53 -11.65
N LYS A 196 3.08 -8.62 -12.28
CA LYS A 196 2.25 -9.83 -12.33
C LYS A 196 1.58 -10.01 -13.68
N THR A 197 1.65 -11.23 -14.20
CA THR A 197 0.88 -11.60 -15.38
C THR A 197 -0.59 -11.88 -15.06
N VAL A 198 -1.49 -11.28 -15.84
CA VAL A 198 -2.93 -11.55 -15.86
C VAL A 198 -3.40 -11.86 -17.28
N HIS A 199 -4.44 -12.67 -17.44
CA HIS A 199 -5.06 -12.92 -18.75
C HIS A 199 -6.33 -12.09 -18.89
N ILE A 200 -6.56 -11.47 -20.05
CA ILE A 200 -7.80 -10.76 -20.39
C ILE A 200 -8.48 -11.38 -21.59
N GLU A 201 -9.80 -11.24 -21.67
CA GLU A 201 -10.63 -11.74 -22.77
C GLU A 201 -11.22 -10.55 -23.50
N VAL A 202 -10.66 -10.24 -24.67
CA VAL A 202 -11.01 -9.07 -25.45
C VAL A 202 -11.97 -9.50 -26.55
N PRO A 203 -13.23 -9.05 -26.55
CA PRO A 203 -14.11 -9.27 -27.69
C PRO A 203 -13.53 -8.54 -28.90
N VAL A 204 -13.64 -9.10 -30.10
CA VAL A 204 -13.22 -8.49 -31.37
C VAL A 204 -14.34 -8.75 -32.39
N GLN A 205 -14.72 -7.73 -33.15
CA GLN A 205 -15.63 -7.93 -34.28
C GLN A 205 -14.82 -8.44 -35.47
N THR A 206 -15.30 -9.50 -36.09
CA THR A 206 -14.74 -10.10 -37.30
C THR A 206 -15.84 -10.17 -38.36
N SER A 207 -15.47 -10.38 -39.63
CA SER A 207 -16.43 -10.55 -40.74
C SER A 207 -17.48 -11.63 -40.47
N ASN A 208 -17.14 -12.63 -39.64
CA ASN A 208 -18.00 -13.78 -39.31
C ASN A 208 -18.65 -13.66 -37.91
N GLY A 209 -18.72 -12.45 -37.35
CA GLY A 209 -19.34 -12.19 -36.04
C GLY A 209 -18.37 -11.80 -34.93
N ARG A 210 -18.78 -11.94 -33.66
CA ARG A 210 -18.00 -11.55 -32.48
C ARG A 210 -17.13 -12.70 -31.99
N LYS A 211 -15.81 -12.54 -32.04
CA LYS A 211 -14.82 -13.49 -31.49
C LYS A 211 -14.28 -12.98 -30.16
N ILE A 212 -13.86 -13.87 -29.26
CA ILE A 212 -13.15 -13.50 -28.03
C ILE A 212 -11.68 -13.87 -28.21
N LEU A 213 -10.78 -12.91 -28.00
CA LEU A 213 -9.33 -13.13 -28.00
C LEU A 213 -8.81 -13.11 -26.57
N ARG A 214 -8.17 -14.19 -26.15
CA ARG A 214 -7.46 -14.25 -24.87
C ARG A 214 -6.06 -13.66 -25.04
N LYS A 215 -5.72 -12.67 -24.21
CA LYS A 215 -4.40 -12.00 -24.23
C LYS A 215 -3.74 -12.05 -22.86
N LYS A 216 -2.41 -12.17 -22.86
CA LYS A 216 -1.55 -12.10 -21.68
C LYS A 216 -1.15 -10.64 -21.46
N VAL A 217 -1.37 -10.13 -20.26
CA VAL A 217 -1.05 -8.77 -19.84
C VAL A 217 -0.09 -8.86 -18.67
N ASN A 218 1.01 -8.13 -18.73
CA ASN A 218 1.87 -7.88 -17.58
C ASN A 218 1.43 -6.56 -16.96
N HIS A 219 1.23 -6.59 -15.66
CA HIS A 219 0.81 -5.48 -14.82
C HIS A 219 1.89 -5.20 -13.79
#